data_AF-A0AA38LMA3-F1
#
_entry.id   AF-A0AA38LMA3-F1
#
_cell.length_a   1.000
_cell.length_b   1.000
_cell.length_c   1.000
_cell.angle_alpha   90.00
_cell.angle_beta   90.00
_cell.angle_gamma   90.00
#
_symmetry.space_group_name_H-M   'P 1'
#
loop_
_entity.id
_entity.type
_entity.pdbx_description
1 polymer ?
#
loop_
_entity_poly.entity_id
_entity_poly.type
_entity_poly.pdbx_seq_one_letter_code
_entity_poly.pdbx_strand_id
1 'polypeptide(L)'
;KSFPKFRGDGKVHPDEHIAAFIVACGILGVEHEDVSVRIFVETLQDNVVDWFYHLPVGTITNWNTMTTQFEQRFKPAEDVHALLAQISHIKKEPFEPMR
;
A
#
# COMPACT_ATOMS: atom_id res chain seq x y z
N LYS A 1 -15.26 9.92 -13.56
CA LYS A 1 -14.51 8.81 -12.93
C LYS A 1 -14.13 9.24 -11.52
N SER A 2 -14.19 8.33 -10.54
CA SER A 2 -13.77 8.61 -9.15
C SER A 2 -12.38 8.01 -8.91
N PHE A 3 -11.61 8.60 -8.01
CA PHE A 3 -10.38 7.98 -7.49
C PHE A 3 -10.69 6.68 -6.72
N PRO A 4 -9.73 5.73 -6.66
CA PRO A 4 -9.87 4.54 -5.82
C PRO A 4 -10.02 4.92 -4.35
N LYS A 5 -10.55 4.01 -3.53
CA LYS A 5 -10.77 4.24 -2.10
C LYS A 5 -10.06 3.18 -1.28
N PHE A 6 -9.45 3.58 -0.16
CA PHE A 6 -8.72 2.69 0.71
C PHE A 6 -9.25 2.73 2.14
N ARG A 7 -9.75 1.58 2.62
CA ARG A 7 -10.35 1.42 3.95
C ARG A 7 -9.43 0.75 4.97
N GLY A 8 -8.30 0.18 4.54
CA GLY A 8 -7.40 -0.55 5.43
C GLY A 8 -7.99 -1.85 6.01
N ASP A 9 -9.01 -2.44 5.36
CA ASP A 9 -9.70 -3.67 5.80
C ASP A 9 -9.04 -4.96 5.29
N GLY A 10 -7.87 -4.85 4.64
CA GLY A 10 -7.11 -5.97 4.09
C GLY A 10 -7.59 -6.49 2.73
N LYS A 11 -8.66 -5.91 2.13
CA LYS A 11 -9.15 -6.34 0.81
C LYS A 11 -8.30 -5.81 -0.36
N VAL A 12 -7.69 -4.65 -0.18
CA VAL A 12 -6.85 -3.99 -1.19
C VAL A 12 -5.47 -3.82 -0.57
N HIS A 13 -4.43 -4.26 -1.27
CA HIS A 13 -3.06 -4.04 -0.81
C HIS A 13 -2.67 -2.56 -0.94
N PRO A 14 -1.87 -2.00 -0.01
CA PRO A 14 -1.40 -0.61 -0.11
C PRO A 14 -0.73 -0.28 -1.44
N ASP A 15 0.09 -1.19 -1.98
CA ASP A 15 0.78 -1.04 -3.27
C ASP A 15 -0.19 -0.96 -4.45
N GLU A 16 -1.24 -1.78 -4.40
CA GLU A 16 -2.28 -1.80 -5.43
C GLU A 16 -3.06 -0.47 -5.44
N HIS A 17 -3.38 0.05 -4.25
CA HIS A 17 -4.05 1.34 -4.13
C HIS A 17 -3.20 2.50 -4.66
N ILE A 18 -1.90 2.54 -4.32
CA ILE A 18 -0.96 3.54 -4.84
C ILE A 18 -0.88 3.47 -6.38
N ALA A 19 -0.73 2.26 -6.94
CA ALA A 19 -0.66 2.08 -8.38
C ALA A 19 -1.94 2.55 -9.09
N ALA A 20 -3.11 2.16 -8.58
CA ALA A 20 -4.40 2.60 -9.12
C ALA A 20 -4.57 4.12 -9.04
N PHE A 21 -4.10 4.73 -7.95
CA PHE A 21 -4.11 6.19 -7.77
C PHE A 21 -3.23 6.90 -8.79
N ILE A 22 -1.99 6.44 -9.00
CA ILE A 22 -1.05 7.03 -9.98
C ILE A 22 -1.64 6.98 -11.39
N VAL A 23 -2.25 5.85 -11.77
CA VAL A 23 -2.94 5.72 -13.07
C VAL A 23 -4.10 6.71 -13.18
N ALA A 24 -4.90 6.85 -12.13
CA ALA A 24 -6.01 7.82 -12.11
C ALA A 24 -5.52 9.27 -12.24
N CYS A 25 -4.44 9.65 -11.55
CA CYS A 25 -3.79 10.95 -11.68
C CYS A 25 -3.30 11.22 -13.10
N GLY A 26 -2.66 10.23 -13.74
CA GLY A 26 -2.22 10.35 -15.13
C GLY A 26 -3.37 10.55 -16.11
N ILE A 27 -4.49 9.85 -15.92
CA ILE A 27 -5.70 10.03 -16.76
C ILE A 27 -6.33 11.41 -16.57
N LEU A 28 -6.26 11.96 -15.36
CA LEU A 28 -6.88 13.24 -15.00
C LEU A 28 -5.94 14.44 -15.19
N GLY A 29 -4.70 14.23 -15.61
CA GLY A 29 -3.72 15.30 -15.81
C GLY A 29 -3.28 15.98 -14.51
N VAL A 30 -3.17 15.23 -13.41
CA VAL A 30 -2.65 15.76 -12.15
C VAL A 30 -1.12 15.82 -12.25
N GLU A 31 -0.57 17.02 -12.39
CA GLU A 31 0.88 17.24 -12.58
C GLU A 31 1.60 17.66 -11.28
N HIS A 32 0.89 18.33 -10.38
CA HIS A 32 1.46 18.90 -9.17
C HIS A 32 1.47 17.89 -8.02
N GLU A 33 2.64 17.73 -7.39
CA GLU A 33 2.87 16.77 -6.31
C GLU A 33 2.04 17.08 -5.05
N ASP A 34 1.94 18.36 -4.69
CA ASP A 34 1.13 18.84 -3.58
C ASP A 34 -0.38 18.64 -3.83
N VAL A 35 -0.81 18.69 -5.10
CA VAL A 35 -2.17 18.33 -5.50
C VAL A 35 -2.38 16.82 -5.37
N SER A 36 -1.43 16.01 -5.83
CA SER A 36 -1.47 14.55 -5.69
C SER A 36 -1.61 14.12 -4.22
N VAL A 37 -0.84 14.72 -3.31
CA VAL A 37 -0.94 14.43 -1.87
C VAL A 37 -2.33 14.74 -1.33
N ARG A 38 -2.89 15.91 -1.66
CA ARG A 38 -4.25 16.31 -1.22
C ARG A 38 -5.32 15.35 -1.73
N ILE A 39 -5.26 14.98 -3.01
CA ILE A 39 -6.21 14.03 -3.60
C ILE A 39 -6.04 12.65 -2.98
N PHE A 40 -4.81 12.22 -2.67
CA PHE A 40 -4.58 10.94 -2.03
C PHE A 40 -5.23 10.86 -0.66
N VAL A 41 -5.20 11.94 0.14
CA VAL A 41 -5.93 12.01 1.42
C VAL A 41 -7.43 11.79 1.22
N GLU A 42 -8.01 12.35 0.16
CA GLU A 42 -9.43 12.14 -0.20
C GLU A 42 -9.75 10.68 -0.60
N THR A 43 -8.74 9.87 -0.92
CA THR A 43 -8.92 8.44 -1.20
C THR A 43 -9.01 7.58 0.05
N LEU A 44 -8.51 8.08 1.19
CA LEU A 44 -8.52 7.37 2.45
C LEU A 44 -9.94 7.34 3.02
N GLN A 45 -10.31 6.24 3.68
CA GLN A 45 -11.62 6.04 4.30
C GLN A 45 -11.50 5.46 5.70
N ASP A 46 -12.60 5.57 6.46
CA ASP A 46 -12.74 5.00 7.78
C ASP A 46 -11.55 5.40 8.69
N ASN A 47 -11.01 4.46 9.46
CA ASN A 47 -9.93 4.70 10.42
C ASN A 47 -8.56 5.03 9.76
N VAL A 48 -8.46 4.96 8.43
CA VAL A 48 -7.23 5.34 7.72
C VAL A 48 -7.07 6.85 7.66
N VAL A 49 -8.19 7.57 7.54
CA VAL A 49 -8.21 9.04 7.56
C VAL A 49 -7.73 9.54 8.93
N ASP A 50 -8.20 8.90 10.00
CA ASP A 50 -7.78 9.24 11.36
C ASP A 50 -6.26 9.12 11.51
N TRP A 51 -5.64 8.03 11.02
CA TRP A 51 -4.19 7.90 11.07
C TRP A 51 -3.46 9.09 10.44
N PHE A 52 -3.92 9.56 9.28
CA PHE A 52 -3.30 10.69 8.59
C PHE A 52 -3.37 11.98 9.43
N TYR A 53 -4.52 12.26 10.06
CA TYR A 53 -4.68 13.45 10.91
C TYR A 53 -3.90 13.40 12.23
N HIS A 54 -3.48 12.22 12.67
CA HIS A 54 -2.63 12.06 13.86
C HIS A 54 -1.13 12.13 13.56
N LEU A 55 -0.72 12.29 12.29
CA LEU A 55 0.68 12.49 11.96
C LEU A 55 1.17 13.86 12.47
N PRO A 56 2.41 13.95 13.00
CA PRO A 56 3.00 15.24 13.34
C PRO A 56 3.03 16.18 12.13
N VAL A 57 2.82 17.47 12.37
CA VAL A 57 2.91 18.49 11.32
C VAL A 57 4.30 18.45 10.68
N GLY A 58 4.35 18.51 9.36
CA GLY A 58 5.61 18.43 8.60
C GLY A 58 6.14 17.01 8.36
N THR A 59 5.42 15.96 8.79
CA THR A 59 5.79 14.57 8.46
C THR A 59 5.70 14.29 6.96
N ILE A 60 4.65 14.78 6.31
CA ILE A 60 4.44 14.64 4.87
C ILE A 60 4.82 15.95 4.21
N THR A 61 5.94 15.94 3.50
CA THR A 61 6.49 17.11 2.80
C THR A 61 6.34 16.98 1.28
N ASN A 62 6.15 15.77 0.78
CA ASN A 62 6.05 15.44 -0.64
C ASN A 62 5.38 14.06 -0.83
N TRP A 63 5.15 13.67 -2.08
CA TRP A 63 4.51 12.40 -2.44
C TRP A 63 5.27 11.19 -1.92
N ASN A 64 6.60 11.21 -2.03
CA ASN A 64 7.44 10.11 -1.55
C ASN A 64 7.29 9.88 -0.04
N THR A 65 7.23 10.96 0.76
CA THR A 65 6.98 10.84 2.21
C THR A 65 5.57 10.34 2.52
N MET A 66 4.57 10.75 1.73
CA MET A 66 3.20 10.25 1.86
C MET A 66 3.14 8.73 1.61
N THR A 67 3.67 8.26 0.47
CA THR A 67 3.63 6.83 0.13
C THR A 67 4.45 6.00 1.11
N THR A 68 5.64 6.47 1.50
CA THR A 68 6.48 5.77 2.49
C THR A 68 5.75 5.58 3.83
N GLN A 69 5.15 6.65 4.37
CA GLN A 69 4.43 6.58 5.65
C GLN A 69 3.19 5.68 5.55
N PHE A 70 2.46 5.79 4.44
CA PHE A 70 1.27 4.97 4.17
C PHE A 70 1.64 3.48 4.09
N GLU A 71 2.66 3.13 3.32
CA GLU A 71 3.12 1.76 3.18
C GLU A 71 3.63 1.19 4.52
N GLN A 72 4.45 1.93 5.26
CA GLN A 72 4.94 1.51 6.58
C GLN A 72 3.78 1.23 7.56
N ARG A 73 2.68 1.99 7.46
CA ARG A 73 1.55 1.84 8.36
C ARG A 73 0.62 0.69 8.00
N PHE A 74 0.39 0.46 6.71
CA PHE A 74 -0.69 -0.41 6.22
C PHE A 74 -0.21 -1.66 5.49
N LYS A 75 1.07 -1.77 5.14
CA LYS A 75 1.60 -3.05 4.64
C LYS A 75 1.58 -4.06 5.79
N PRO A 76 1.06 -5.28 5.58
CA PRO A 76 1.23 -6.34 6.55
C PRO A 76 2.74 -6.58 6.72
N ALA A 77 3.20 -6.71 7.97
CA ALA A 77 4.56 -7.14 8.22
C ALA A 77 4.74 -8.53 7.63
N GLU A 78 5.78 -8.72 6.82
CA GLU A 78 6.17 -10.07 6.42
C GLU A 78 6.58 -10.84 7.67
N ASP A 79 5.85 -11.91 7.98
CA ASP A 79 6.28 -12.84 9.02
C ASP A 79 7.42 -13.69 8.46
N VAL A 80 8.64 -13.24 8.74
CA VAL A 80 9.88 -13.94 8.36
C VAL A 80 9.87 -15.40 8.84
N HIS A 81 9.23 -15.71 9.97
CA HIS A 81 9.12 -17.09 10.45
C HIS A 81 8.17 -17.92 9.58
N ALA A 82 7.04 -17.35 9.17
CA ALA A 82 6.12 -18.01 8.25
C ALA A 82 6.77 -18.24 6.87
N LEU A 83 7.58 -17.29 6.38
CA LEU A 83 8.33 -17.43 5.14
C LEU A 83 9.40 -18.54 5.24
N LEU A 84 10.17 -18.55 6.34
CA LEU A 84 11.17 -19.60 6.60
C LEU A 84 10.52 -20.99 6.74
N ALA A 85 9.36 -21.06 7.39
CA ALA A 85 8.60 -22.31 7.51
C ALA A 85 8.14 -22.84 6.13
N GLN A 86 7.69 -21.96 5.23
CA GLN A 86 7.32 -22.34 3.86
C GLN A 86 8.52 -22.85 3.05
N ILE A 87 9.67 -22.16 3.12
CA ILE A 87 10.91 -22.59 2.45
C ILE A 87 11.36 -23.97 2.96
N SER A 88 11.21 -24.24 4.26
CA SER A 88 11.58 -25.53 4.84
C SER A 88 10.72 -26.70 4.35
N HIS A 89 9.45 -26.45 3.99
CA HIS A 89 8.54 -27.45 3.42
C HIS A 89 8.85 -27.74 1.95
N ILE A 90 9.22 -26.73 1.15
CA ILE A 90 9.54 -26.90 -0.29
C ILE A 90 10.75 -27.84 -0.50
N LYS A 91 11.71 -27.87 0.43
CA LYS A 91 12.89 -28.76 0.35
C LYS A 91 12.60 -30.24 0.66
N LYS A 92 11.36 -30.60 1.03
CA LYS A 92 10.99 -31.96 1.45
C LYS A 92 10.11 -32.72 0.46
N GLU A 93 9.86 -32.24 -0.76
CA GLU A 93 9.26 -33.10 -1.77
C GLU A 93 10.31 -34.11 -2.29
N PRO A 94 10.14 -35.42 -2.04
CA PRO A 94 10.98 -36.41 -2.69
C PRO A 94 10.68 -36.41 -4.19
N PHE A 95 11.74 -36.43 -5.01
CA PHE A 95 11.63 -36.62 -6.46
C PHE A 95 10.84 -37.91 -6.72
N GLU A 96 9.58 -37.78 -7.14
CA GLU A 96 8.76 -38.92 -7.49
C GLU A 96 9.24 -39.44 -8.86
N PRO A 97 9.80 -40.66 -8.96
CA PRO A 97 10.28 -41.15 -10.23
C PRO A 97 9.08 -41.38 -11.14
N MET A 98 9.11 -40.73 -12.31
CA MET A 98 8.10 -40.91 -13.35
C MET A 98 7.97 -42.40 -13.70
N ARG A 99 6.77 -42.93 -13.51
CA ARG A 99 6.38 -44.29 -13.91
C ARG A 99 6.11 -44.38 -15.41
#